data_AF-A0A074X9V1-F1
#
_entry.id   AF-A0A074X9V1-F1
#
_cell.length_a   1.000
_cell.length_b   1.000
_cell.length_c   1.000
_cell.angle_alpha   90.00
_cell.angle_beta   90.00
_cell.angle_gamma   90.00
#
_symmetry.space_group_name_H-M   'P 1'
#
loop_
_entity.id
_entity.type
_entity.pdbx_description
1 polymer ?
#
loop_
_entity_poly.entity_id
_entity_poly.type
_entity_poly.pdbx_seq_one_letter_code
_entity_poly.pdbx_strand_id
1 'polypeptide(L)'
;MCSKDVHVRLNYCQEEQQVLPSKPTTRSFPTKPGPLETIQDVREAHEEFDLELHGFRYVKAPTDFNNWDSELEIRNVLIPEMEVLLRQELRGCDEIHVVGIKSEQGPSASGCNRMVHIDHTVSSVESMLHQKYGIRPEHLLTRRVRLINIWRPVNCVVHSDPIAIADGRGLDLKRDITSSDPSIPIGIGRYHEERHWYYTSEQTEEDVLLFKTYDSNQAASSKACLRTAFIIPDPSGSNSCSKAIEIQVLVFTHPNDEQTTHVHQVKEVETLRKELGTLSNDVLHNQDVVRAVLDLRQWESLKAAEQMHHLASDRDHSRAESQSLSKQLNYLEEWIMGLYMSCSLSSEETDTVEQLRHFICSTPRLRERFSQDEQAYQSMRQSMNLFGADAELMLLRQQLYAQCRETERLAANIDAKVESKMDEGFQAAVQTAVKQERSKDEFVIQDLRQENQRLRQALAEMSALGL
;
A
#
# COMPACT_ATOMS: atom_id res chain seq x y z
N MET A 1 -19.84 -42.12 31.29
CA MET A 1 -19.79 -40.69 30.92
C MET A 1 -20.89 -40.46 29.90
N CYS A 2 -21.68 -39.39 30.00
CA CYS A 2 -22.63 -39.05 28.93
C CYS A 2 -21.83 -38.72 27.67
N SER A 3 -22.27 -39.20 26.51
CA SER A 3 -21.64 -38.85 25.24
C SER A 3 -21.70 -37.34 25.05
N LYS A 4 -20.60 -36.77 24.59
CA LYS A 4 -20.49 -35.36 24.21
C LYS A 4 -20.91 -35.09 22.77
N ASP A 5 -21.43 -36.08 22.05
CA ASP A 5 -22.00 -35.87 20.72
C ASP A 5 -23.14 -34.85 20.75
N VAL A 6 -23.20 -34.00 19.72
CA VAL A 6 -24.17 -32.90 19.64
C VAL A 6 -25.12 -33.12 18.47
N HIS A 7 -26.43 -33.07 18.73
CA HIS A 7 -27.45 -33.19 17.69
C HIS A 7 -27.99 -31.81 17.31
N VAL A 8 -27.74 -31.36 16.08
CA VAL A 8 -28.13 -30.03 15.58
C VAL A 8 -28.56 -30.08 14.12
N ARG A 9 -29.33 -29.08 13.68
CA ARG A 9 -29.65 -28.88 12.26
C ARG A 9 -28.68 -27.89 11.65
N LEU A 10 -27.85 -28.33 10.71
CA LEU A 10 -26.91 -27.46 10.01
C LEU A 10 -27.60 -26.73 8.85
N ASN A 11 -27.07 -25.57 8.45
CA ASN A 11 -27.66 -24.74 7.39
C ASN A 11 -26.99 -25.02 6.04
N TYR A 12 -27.75 -25.52 5.06
CA TYR A 12 -27.27 -25.88 3.72
C TYR A 12 -27.86 -25.01 2.61
N CYS A 13 -27.26 -25.06 1.43
CA CYS A 13 -27.79 -24.46 0.21
C CYS A 13 -29.19 -25.00 -0.12
N GLN A 14 -30.12 -24.13 -0.52
CA GLN A 14 -31.39 -24.55 -1.12
C GLN A 14 -31.16 -25.01 -2.58
N GLU A 15 -31.81 -26.11 -2.98
CA GLU A 15 -32.00 -26.40 -4.40
C GLU A 15 -33.05 -25.43 -4.97
N GLU A 16 -32.69 -24.69 -6.02
CA GLU A 16 -33.65 -23.86 -6.74
C GLU A 16 -34.68 -24.77 -7.44
N GLN A 17 -35.90 -24.84 -6.91
CA GLN A 17 -37.05 -25.12 -7.77
C GLN A 17 -37.14 -23.96 -8.77
N GLN A 18 -37.13 -24.27 -10.07
CA GLN A 18 -37.26 -23.29 -11.15
C GLN A 18 -38.46 -22.37 -10.91
N VAL A 19 -38.21 -21.15 -10.42
CA VAL A 19 -39.19 -20.08 -10.36
C VAL A 19 -38.57 -18.86 -11.04
N LEU A 20 -39.29 -18.31 -12.01
CA LEU A 20 -38.87 -17.19 -12.87
C LEU A 20 -38.33 -15.99 -12.08
N PRO A 21 -37.40 -15.21 -12.67
CA PRO A 21 -36.63 -14.21 -11.92
C PRO A 21 -37.47 -12.95 -11.67
N SER A 22 -37.73 -12.63 -10.41
CA SER A 22 -38.19 -11.30 -9.98
C SER A 22 -37.10 -10.58 -9.17
N LYS A 23 -36.55 -9.52 -9.79
CA LYS A 23 -35.75 -8.37 -9.31
C LYS A 23 -34.73 -8.53 -8.15
N PRO A 24 -33.55 -7.88 -8.25
CA PRO A 24 -32.47 -8.05 -7.30
C PRO A 24 -32.69 -7.15 -6.08
N THR A 25 -32.88 -7.76 -4.91
CA THR A 25 -32.75 -7.06 -3.63
C THR A 25 -31.96 -7.94 -2.67
N THR A 26 -30.81 -7.40 -2.24
CA THR A 26 -29.92 -7.92 -1.19
C THR A 26 -29.44 -9.37 -1.36
N ARG A 27 -28.22 -9.52 -1.90
CA ARG A 27 -27.51 -10.79 -2.13
C ARG A 27 -27.27 -11.54 -0.81
N SER A 28 -28.25 -12.31 -0.37
CA SER A 28 -28.09 -13.32 0.67
C SER A 28 -28.37 -14.68 0.04
N PHE A 29 -27.49 -15.65 0.30
CA PHE A 29 -27.73 -17.01 -0.15
C PHE A 29 -28.90 -17.60 0.62
N PRO A 30 -29.97 -18.07 -0.04
CA PRO A 30 -31.06 -18.72 0.66
C PRO A 30 -30.55 -20.06 1.20
N THR A 31 -30.30 -20.13 2.50
CA THR A 31 -29.99 -21.38 3.21
C THR A 31 -31.23 -21.88 3.95
N LYS A 32 -31.28 -23.18 4.22
CA LYS A 32 -32.32 -23.78 5.08
C LYS A 32 -31.66 -24.73 6.08
N PRO A 33 -32.22 -24.85 7.30
CA PRO A 33 -31.86 -25.92 8.21
C PRO A 33 -32.12 -27.27 7.53
N GLY A 34 -31.10 -28.12 7.50
CA GLY A 34 -31.20 -29.50 7.07
C GLY A 34 -31.91 -30.39 8.10
N PRO A 35 -31.86 -31.72 7.91
CA PRO A 35 -32.31 -32.66 8.93
C PRO A 35 -31.45 -32.57 10.20
N LEU A 36 -31.90 -33.25 11.26
CA LEU A 36 -31.14 -33.33 12.50
C LEU A 36 -29.93 -34.25 12.27
N GLU A 37 -28.73 -33.73 12.43
CA GLU A 37 -27.46 -34.44 12.25
C GLU A 37 -26.72 -34.57 13.58
N THR A 38 -25.92 -35.62 13.70
CA THR A 38 -25.04 -35.84 14.85
C THR A 38 -23.64 -35.34 14.50
N ILE A 39 -23.12 -34.42 15.30
CA ILE A 39 -21.73 -33.98 15.26
C ILE A 39 -21.01 -34.72 16.38
N GLN A 40 -20.12 -35.63 15.99
CA GLN A 40 -19.41 -36.51 16.91
C GLN A 40 -18.23 -35.79 17.56
N ASP A 41 -18.02 -35.99 18.85
CA ASP A 41 -16.81 -35.51 19.51
C ASP A 41 -15.62 -36.38 19.08
N VAL A 42 -14.58 -35.78 18.49
CA VAL A 42 -13.36 -36.48 18.06
C VAL A 42 -12.68 -37.22 19.23
N ARG A 43 -12.86 -36.76 20.46
CA ARG A 43 -12.34 -37.43 21.66
C ARG A 43 -13.06 -38.75 21.97
N GLU A 44 -14.28 -38.92 21.45
CA GLU A 44 -15.10 -40.13 21.59
C GLU A 44 -15.12 -41.00 20.32
N ALA A 45 -14.64 -40.50 19.18
CA ALA A 45 -14.69 -41.19 17.90
C ALA A 45 -13.78 -42.43 17.80
N HIS A 46 -12.79 -42.59 18.69
CA HIS A 46 -11.79 -43.68 18.66
C HIS A 46 -11.12 -43.89 17.29
N GLU A 47 -11.06 -42.83 16.46
CA GLU A 47 -10.46 -42.82 15.13
C GLU A 47 -9.32 -41.79 15.11
N GLU A 48 -8.22 -42.14 14.43
CA GLU A 48 -7.13 -41.20 14.20
C GLU A 48 -7.37 -40.42 12.90
N PHE A 49 -7.67 -39.13 13.04
CA PHE A 49 -7.86 -38.26 11.90
C PHE A 49 -6.51 -37.85 11.27
N ASP A 50 -6.51 -37.77 9.94
CA ASP A 50 -5.31 -37.52 9.14
C ASP A 50 -5.64 -36.56 7.99
N LEU A 51 -4.70 -35.66 7.71
CA LEU A 51 -4.88 -34.62 6.70
C LEU A 51 -4.92 -35.18 5.27
N GLU A 52 -4.28 -36.30 4.97
CA GLU A 52 -4.33 -36.90 3.63
C GLU A 52 -5.61 -37.68 3.40
N LEU A 53 -6.03 -38.47 4.39
CA LEU A 53 -7.20 -39.33 4.28
C LEU A 53 -8.52 -38.59 4.50
N HIS A 54 -8.67 -37.94 5.65
CA HIS A 54 -9.90 -37.28 6.10
C HIS A 54 -9.95 -35.81 5.66
N GLY A 55 -8.79 -35.18 5.56
CA GLY A 55 -8.67 -33.76 5.22
C GLY A 55 -8.61 -32.83 6.41
N PHE A 56 -8.75 -33.33 7.63
CA PHE A 56 -8.57 -32.57 8.85
C PHE A 56 -7.86 -33.40 9.91
N ARG A 57 -7.31 -32.71 10.92
CA ARG A 57 -6.64 -33.31 12.06
C ARG A 57 -6.61 -32.33 13.23
N TYR A 58 -6.86 -32.84 14.43
CA TYR A 58 -6.64 -32.11 15.68
C TYR A 58 -5.28 -32.48 16.25
N VAL A 59 -4.50 -31.48 16.62
CA VAL A 59 -3.12 -31.66 17.12
C VAL A 59 -2.94 -30.88 18.41
N LYS A 60 -2.29 -31.51 19.39
CA LYS A 60 -1.88 -30.84 20.62
C LYS A 60 -0.59 -30.06 20.38
N ALA A 61 -0.68 -28.73 20.36
CA ALA A 61 0.41 -27.80 20.09
C ALA A 61 0.42 -26.66 21.13
N PRO A 62 0.98 -26.89 22.34
CA PRO A 62 1.16 -25.83 23.32
C PRO A 62 2.11 -24.75 22.79
N THR A 63 1.85 -23.49 23.12
CA THR A 63 2.69 -22.33 22.73
C THR A 63 3.00 -21.47 23.95
N ASP A 64 4.17 -20.82 23.93
CA ASP A 64 4.52 -19.76 24.87
C ASP A 64 4.10 -18.37 24.36
N PHE A 65 3.50 -18.29 23.17
CA PHE A 65 3.03 -17.06 22.55
C PHE A 65 1.84 -16.46 23.31
N ASN A 66 1.91 -15.18 23.68
CA ASN A 66 0.91 -14.51 24.50
C ASN A 66 0.36 -13.20 23.92
N ASN A 67 1.04 -12.59 22.93
CA ASN A 67 0.69 -11.28 22.40
C ASN A 67 -0.18 -11.37 21.13
N TRP A 68 -1.41 -11.83 21.30
CA TRP A 68 -2.39 -12.06 20.23
C TRP A 68 -2.90 -10.80 19.52
N ASP A 69 -2.62 -9.61 20.07
CA ASP A 69 -3.04 -8.33 19.48
C ASP A 69 -1.95 -7.74 18.53
N SER A 70 -0.73 -8.28 18.53
CA SER A 70 0.40 -7.77 17.74
C SER A 70 0.59 -8.56 16.44
N GLU A 71 0.20 -7.96 15.30
CA GLU A 71 0.40 -8.59 13.99
C GLU A 71 1.88 -8.89 13.68
N LEU A 72 2.80 -8.04 14.15
CA LEU A 72 4.24 -8.24 13.97
C LEU A 72 4.74 -9.47 14.73
N GLU A 73 4.28 -9.68 15.97
CA GLU A 73 4.69 -10.85 16.75
C GLU A 73 4.03 -12.13 16.25
N ILE A 74 2.77 -12.07 15.83
CA ILE A 74 2.11 -13.19 15.14
C ILE A 74 2.95 -13.63 13.94
N ARG A 75 3.43 -12.67 13.13
CA ARG A 75 4.22 -12.97 11.94
C ARG A 75 5.62 -13.50 12.24
N ASN A 76 6.29 -12.97 13.26
CA ASN A 76 7.70 -13.28 13.54
C ASN A 76 7.88 -14.45 14.51
N VAL A 77 6.87 -14.81 15.29
CA VAL A 77 6.95 -15.85 16.34
C VAL A 77 5.96 -16.97 16.07
N LEU A 78 4.66 -16.66 16.00
CA LEU A 78 3.61 -17.69 15.88
C LEU A 78 3.65 -18.39 14.51
N ILE A 79 3.81 -17.66 13.41
CA ILE A 79 3.84 -18.26 12.07
C ILE A 79 4.99 -19.28 11.94
N PRO A 80 6.25 -18.97 12.30
CA PRO A 80 7.32 -19.96 12.29
C PRO A 80 7.02 -21.21 13.15
N GLU A 81 6.40 -21.04 14.31
CA GLU A 81 5.97 -22.17 15.15
C GLU A 81 4.94 -23.05 14.42
N MET A 82 3.97 -22.43 13.76
CA MET A 82 2.93 -23.14 12.99
C MET A 82 3.48 -23.80 11.73
N GLU A 83 4.52 -23.25 11.10
CA GLU A 83 5.24 -23.91 10.00
C GLU A 83 5.93 -25.20 10.46
N VAL A 84 6.54 -25.18 11.66
CA VAL A 84 7.14 -26.37 12.26
C VAL A 84 6.07 -27.44 12.53
N LEU A 85 4.94 -27.04 13.11
CA LEU A 85 3.79 -27.93 13.34
C LEU A 85 3.34 -28.59 12.03
N LEU A 86 3.14 -27.81 10.97
CA LEU A 86 2.72 -28.35 9.67
C LEU A 86 3.73 -29.32 9.05
N ARG A 87 5.04 -29.05 9.20
CA ARG A 87 6.09 -29.95 8.70
C ARG A 87 6.14 -31.27 9.46
N GLN A 88 5.73 -31.30 10.73
CA GLN A 88 5.63 -32.52 11.53
C GLN A 88 4.41 -33.36 11.15
N GLU A 89 3.28 -32.69 10.92
CA GLU A 89 1.98 -33.36 10.73
C GLU A 89 1.69 -33.74 9.28
N LEU A 90 2.34 -33.09 8.31
CA LEU A 90 2.06 -33.30 6.89
C LEU A 90 3.33 -33.68 6.11
N ARG A 91 3.24 -34.80 5.37
CA ARG A 91 4.30 -35.23 4.45
C ARG A 91 4.29 -34.38 3.19
N GLY A 92 5.49 -34.11 2.65
CA GLY A 92 5.66 -33.32 1.43
C GLY A 92 5.44 -31.82 1.64
N CYS A 93 5.85 -31.28 2.77
CA CYS A 93 5.87 -29.84 3.02
C CYS A 93 7.21 -29.26 2.56
N ASP A 94 7.40 -29.03 1.27
CA ASP A 94 8.67 -28.50 0.78
C ASP A 94 8.72 -26.99 0.96
N GLU A 95 7.73 -26.29 0.42
CA GLU A 95 7.56 -24.84 0.54
C GLU A 95 6.21 -24.53 1.24
N ILE A 96 6.24 -23.59 2.19
CA ILE A 96 5.05 -23.12 2.92
C ILE A 96 4.95 -21.61 2.74
N HIS A 97 3.76 -21.13 2.40
CA HIS A 97 3.50 -19.70 2.22
C HIS A 97 2.20 -19.29 2.90
N VAL A 98 2.29 -18.39 3.88
CA VAL A 98 1.10 -17.82 4.52
C VAL A 98 0.37 -16.89 3.54
N VAL A 99 -0.92 -17.13 3.33
CA VAL A 99 -1.79 -16.33 2.43
C VAL A 99 -2.73 -15.39 3.15
N GLY A 100 -3.14 -15.72 4.37
CA GLY A 100 -4.03 -14.86 5.13
C GLY A 100 -4.05 -15.22 6.60
N ILE A 101 -4.34 -14.23 7.43
CA ILE A 101 -4.53 -14.38 8.87
C ILE A 101 -5.87 -13.71 9.18
N LYS A 102 -6.77 -14.45 9.82
CA LYS A 102 -8.07 -13.95 10.27
C LYS A 102 -8.15 -14.09 11.78
N SER A 103 -8.56 -13.02 12.45
CA SER A 103 -8.95 -13.09 13.86
C SER A 103 -10.47 -13.09 13.94
N GLU A 104 -11.06 -14.17 14.44
CA GLU A 104 -12.49 -14.24 14.72
C GLU A 104 -12.72 -13.78 16.16
N GLN A 105 -13.53 -12.75 16.34
CA GLN A 105 -13.88 -12.19 17.66
C GLN A 105 -15.38 -12.28 17.90
N GLY A 106 -15.77 -13.06 18.91
CA GLY A 106 -17.08 -13.02 19.52
C GLY A 106 -18.08 -14.03 18.95
N PRO A 107 -19.11 -14.40 19.74
CA PRO A 107 -20.10 -15.37 19.33
C PRO A 107 -21.00 -14.86 18.21
N SER A 108 -21.53 -15.77 17.39
CA SER A 108 -22.43 -15.43 16.29
C SER A 108 -23.65 -14.65 16.80
N ALA A 109 -23.83 -13.40 16.35
CA ALA A 109 -24.88 -12.47 16.81
C ALA A 109 -26.34 -12.92 16.57
N SER A 110 -26.56 -14.08 15.94
CA SER A 110 -27.87 -14.51 15.42
C SER A 110 -28.49 -15.72 16.15
N GLY A 111 -27.78 -16.36 17.08
CA GLY A 111 -28.31 -17.56 17.77
C GLY A 111 -28.68 -18.72 16.82
N CYS A 112 -28.12 -18.71 15.60
CA CYS A 112 -28.35 -19.71 14.56
C CYS A 112 -27.00 -20.26 14.08
N ASN A 113 -26.98 -21.54 13.69
CA ASN A 113 -25.80 -22.16 13.08
C ASN A 113 -25.36 -21.39 11.83
N ARG A 114 -24.05 -21.27 11.62
CA ARG A 114 -23.53 -20.65 10.38
C ARG A 114 -23.79 -21.59 9.20
N MET A 115 -23.70 -21.03 8.00
CA MET A 115 -23.88 -21.77 6.75
C MET A 115 -22.75 -22.80 6.58
N VAL A 116 -23.09 -24.00 6.13
CA VAL A 116 -22.11 -25.03 5.73
C VAL A 116 -21.39 -24.61 4.45
N HIS A 117 -20.06 -24.56 4.51
CA HIS A 117 -19.25 -24.04 3.42
C HIS A 117 -17.84 -24.66 3.34
N ILE A 118 -17.20 -24.47 2.19
CA ILE A 118 -15.74 -24.47 2.05
C ILE A 118 -15.27 -23.01 1.94
N ASP A 119 -14.11 -22.69 2.51
CA ASP A 119 -13.62 -21.31 2.55
C ASP A 119 -13.16 -20.80 1.17
N HIS A 120 -12.71 -21.71 0.32
CA HIS A 120 -12.17 -21.41 -1.00
C HIS A 120 -12.68 -22.39 -2.05
N THR A 121 -13.09 -21.87 -3.19
CA THR A 121 -13.39 -22.63 -4.41
C THR A 121 -12.10 -22.85 -5.21
N VAL A 122 -12.10 -23.85 -6.09
CA VAL A 122 -10.95 -24.12 -6.98
C VAL A 122 -10.55 -22.85 -7.75
N SER A 123 -11.52 -22.15 -8.33
CA SER A 123 -11.30 -20.91 -9.06
C SER A 123 -10.75 -19.77 -8.19
N SER A 124 -11.14 -19.70 -6.91
CA SER A 124 -10.64 -18.65 -6.02
C SER A 124 -9.20 -18.91 -5.58
N VAL A 125 -8.81 -20.18 -5.36
CA VAL A 125 -7.42 -20.54 -5.09
C VAL A 125 -6.54 -20.27 -6.31
N GLU A 126 -6.98 -20.66 -7.50
CA GLU A 126 -6.26 -20.35 -8.74
C GLU A 126 -6.09 -18.84 -8.92
N SER A 127 -7.16 -18.05 -8.75
CA SER A 127 -7.08 -16.59 -8.84
C SER A 127 -6.14 -15.99 -7.80
N MET A 128 -6.15 -16.50 -6.57
CA MET A 128 -5.23 -16.10 -5.50
C MET A 128 -3.78 -16.39 -5.88
N LEU A 129 -3.48 -17.56 -6.45
CA LEU A 129 -2.14 -17.92 -6.90
C LEU A 129 -1.64 -16.99 -8.00
N HIS A 130 -2.47 -16.67 -8.99
CA HIS A 130 -2.14 -15.73 -10.06
C HIS A 130 -1.90 -14.31 -9.52
N GLN A 131 -2.77 -13.82 -8.63
CA GLN A 131 -2.62 -12.48 -8.07
C GLN A 131 -1.35 -12.33 -7.22
N LYS A 132 -1.05 -13.34 -6.40
CA LYS A 132 0.06 -13.27 -5.45
C LYS A 132 1.42 -13.54 -6.09
N TYR A 133 1.49 -14.45 -7.06
CA TYR A 133 2.76 -14.91 -7.65
C TYR A 133 2.93 -14.53 -9.15
N GLY A 134 1.97 -13.81 -9.73
CA GLY A 134 2.06 -13.30 -11.11
C GLY A 134 1.89 -14.37 -12.18
N ILE A 135 2.78 -14.40 -13.18
CA ILE A 135 2.80 -15.34 -14.33
C ILE A 135 3.50 -16.67 -13.97
N ARG A 136 3.90 -16.88 -12.71
CA ARG A 136 4.53 -18.13 -12.26
C ARG A 136 3.60 -19.26 -11.76
N PRO A 137 2.26 -19.17 -11.68
CA PRO A 137 1.45 -20.20 -11.07
C PRO A 137 1.47 -21.48 -11.88
N GLU A 138 1.64 -21.43 -13.20
CA GLU A 138 1.78 -22.63 -14.03
C GLU A 138 2.99 -23.50 -13.66
N HIS A 139 4.11 -22.92 -13.23
CA HIS A 139 5.22 -23.69 -12.68
C HIS A 139 4.93 -24.23 -11.28
N LEU A 140 4.16 -23.49 -10.46
CA LEU A 140 3.77 -23.92 -9.11
C LEU A 140 2.66 -24.99 -9.15
N LEU A 141 1.82 -24.99 -10.18
CA LEU A 141 0.75 -25.95 -10.44
C LEU A 141 1.26 -27.25 -11.08
N THR A 142 2.50 -27.28 -11.59
CA THR A 142 3.16 -28.56 -11.93
C THR A 142 3.44 -29.40 -10.66
N ARG A 143 3.39 -28.78 -9.48
CA ARG A 143 3.57 -29.40 -8.17
C ARG A 143 2.21 -29.62 -7.52
N ARG A 144 2.15 -30.53 -6.54
CA ARG A 144 0.93 -30.64 -5.71
C ARG A 144 0.86 -29.43 -4.79
N VAL A 145 -0.28 -28.75 -4.80
CA VAL A 145 -0.57 -27.56 -4.00
C VAL A 145 -1.73 -27.87 -3.07
N ARG A 146 -1.55 -27.60 -1.79
CA ARG A 146 -2.58 -27.74 -0.76
C ARG A 146 -2.80 -26.40 -0.07
N LEU A 147 -4.06 -26.02 0.14
CA LEU A 147 -4.43 -24.90 1.01
C LEU A 147 -4.92 -25.47 2.33
N ILE A 148 -4.22 -25.15 3.40
CA ILE A 148 -4.48 -25.65 4.75
C ILE A 148 -4.77 -24.48 5.66
N ASN A 149 -5.84 -24.59 6.42
CA ASN A 149 -6.18 -23.64 7.46
C ASN A 149 -5.76 -24.23 8.80
N ILE A 150 -5.11 -23.40 9.60
CA ILE A 150 -4.71 -23.67 10.97
C ILE A 150 -5.63 -22.84 11.85
N TRP A 151 -6.50 -23.48 12.60
CA TRP A 151 -7.44 -22.80 13.50
C TRP A 151 -7.10 -23.09 14.95
N ARG A 152 -6.90 -22.03 15.72
CA ARG A 152 -6.46 -22.09 17.11
C ARG A 152 -7.29 -21.16 18.00
N PRO A 153 -7.88 -21.65 19.10
CA PRO A 153 -8.50 -20.80 20.12
C PRO A 153 -7.48 -19.88 20.79
N VAL A 154 -7.89 -18.68 21.19
CA VAL A 154 -7.02 -17.66 21.77
C VAL A 154 -7.48 -17.30 23.17
N ASN A 155 -6.64 -17.59 24.18
CA ASN A 155 -6.90 -17.27 25.59
C ASN A 155 -8.25 -17.79 26.11
N CYS A 156 -8.75 -18.91 25.56
CA CYS A 156 -10.04 -19.47 25.98
C CYS A 156 -10.21 -20.97 25.69
N VAL A 157 -11.16 -21.56 26.39
CA VAL A 157 -11.77 -22.83 26.03
C VAL A 157 -13.03 -22.55 25.20
N VAL A 158 -13.15 -23.21 24.06
CA VAL A 158 -14.26 -22.99 23.12
C VAL A 158 -15.53 -23.63 23.67
N HIS A 159 -16.46 -22.79 24.11
CA HIS A 159 -17.81 -23.21 24.52
C HIS A 159 -18.90 -22.60 23.61
N SER A 160 -18.58 -21.52 22.91
CA SER A 160 -19.49 -20.85 21.97
C SER A 160 -18.95 -20.96 20.56
N ASP A 161 -19.83 -21.33 19.63
CA ASP A 161 -19.51 -21.45 18.20
C ASP A 161 -18.31 -22.38 17.87
N PRO A 162 -18.23 -23.63 18.40
CA PRO A 162 -17.25 -24.61 17.93
C PRO A 162 -17.38 -24.86 16.42
N ILE A 163 -16.26 -25.25 15.80
CA ILE A 163 -16.23 -25.67 14.40
C ILE A 163 -16.65 -27.13 14.31
N ALA A 164 -17.72 -27.37 13.55
CA ALA A 164 -18.00 -28.66 12.96
C ALA A 164 -17.23 -28.77 11.64
N ILE A 165 -16.49 -29.86 11.48
CA ILE A 165 -15.75 -30.21 10.27
C ILE A 165 -16.28 -31.54 9.75
N ALA A 166 -16.62 -31.61 8.46
CA ALA A 166 -17.03 -32.86 7.84
C ALA A 166 -15.81 -33.66 7.39
N ASP A 167 -15.91 -34.99 7.46
CA ASP A 167 -14.98 -35.87 6.74
C ASP A 167 -14.99 -35.50 5.25
N GLY A 168 -13.81 -35.18 4.72
CA GLY A 168 -13.65 -34.77 3.33
C GLY A 168 -13.64 -35.95 2.35
N ARG A 169 -13.60 -37.20 2.84
CA ARG A 169 -13.78 -38.39 2.00
C ARG A 169 -15.16 -38.36 1.32
N GLY A 170 -15.19 -38.60 0.01
CA GLY A 170 -16.43 -38.65 -0.75
C GLY A 170 -17.04 -37.28 -1.11
N LEU A 171 -16.40 -36.16 -0.71
CA LEU A 171 -16.81 -34.83 -1.12
C LEU A 171 -16.51 -34.60 -2.61
N ASP A 172 -17.55 -34.43 -3.42
CA ASP A 172 -17.42 -34.05 -4.83
C ASP A 172 -17.66 -32.54 -4.99
N LEU A 173 -16.59 -31.78 -5.23
CA LEU A 173 -16.67 -30.31 -5.35
C LEU A 173 -17.61 -29.80 -6.45
N LYS A 174 -17.94 -30.59 -7.48
CA LYS A 174 -18.89 -30.18 -8.53
C LYS A 174 -20.33 -30.45 -8.13
N ARG A 175 -20.58 -31.59 -7.50
CA ARG A 175 -21.93 -32.02 -7.10
C ARG A 175 -22.37 -31.39 -5.78
N ASP A 176 -21.45 -31.27 -4.84
CA ASP A 176 -21.76 -31.03 -3.43
C ASP A 176 -21.64 -29.55 -3.04
N ILE A 177 -20.96 -28.75 -3.87
CA ILE A 177 -20.71 -27.33 -3.62
C ILE A 177 -21.41 -26.47 -4.67
N THR A 178 -21.97 -25.35 -4.23
CA THR A 178 -22.53 -24.29 -5.08
C THR A 178 -21.76 -23.00 -4.83
N SER A 179 -21.35 -22.33 -5.90
CA SER A 179 -20.95 -20.92 -5.84
C SER A 179 -21.89 -20.11 -6.74
N SER A 180 -22.44 -19.01 -6.23
CA SER A 180 -23.30 -18.11 -7.02
C SER A 180 -22.51 -17.00 -7.72
N ASP A 181 -21.28 -16.72 -7.26
CA ASP A 181 -20.47 -15.62 -7.73
C ASP A 181 -18.98 -16.05 -7.73
N PRO A 182 -18.33 -16.12 -8.90
CA PRO A 182 -16.90 -16.44 -9.01
C PRO A 182 -15.98 -15.46 -8.26
N SER A 183 -16.45 -14.26 -7.92
CA SER A 183 -15.70 -13.27 -7.13
C SER A 183 -15.72 -13.56 -5.63
N ILE A 184 -16.62 -14.43 -5.16
CA ILE A 184 -16.69 -14.83 -3.75
C ILE A 184 -15.89 -16.12 -3.59
N PRO A 185 -14.89 -16.17 -2.68
CA PRO A 185 -14.06 -17.35 -2.51
C PRO A 185 -14.84 -18.53 -1.92
N ILE A 186 -15.91 -18.28 -1.19
CA ILE A 186 -16.67 -19.27 -0.42
C ILE A 186 -17.56 -20.12 -1.33
N GLY A 187 -17.50 -21.44 -1.17
CA GLY A 187 -18.45 -22.39 -1.76
C GLY A 187 -19.42 -22.93 -0.72
N ILE A 188 -20.71 -23.02 -1.04
CA ILE A 188 -21.76 -23.44 -0.09
C ILE A 188 -22.07 -24.92 -0.28
N GLY A 189 -22.12 -25.67 0.83
CA GLY A 189 -22.47 -27.09 0.80
C GLY A 189 -23.96 -27.35 0.58
N ARG A 190 -24.27 -28.31 -0.29
CA ARG A 190 -25.58 -28.98 -0.38
C ARG A 190 -25.67 -30.10 0.66
N TYR A 191 -26.85 -30.43 1.16
CA TYR A 191 -27.01 -31.53 2.13
C TYR A 191 -26.81 -32.90 1.48
N HIS A 192 -26.12 -33.81 2.17
CA HIS A 192 -26.01 -35.24 1.81
C HIS A 192 -25.98 -36.08 3.09
N GLU A 193 -26.71 -37.19 3.11
CA GLU A 193 -26.90 -38.07 4.28
C GLU A 193 -25.63 -38.83 4.69
N GLU A 194 -24.74 -39.14 3.74
CA GLU A 194 -23.52 -39.93 3.98
C GLU A 194 -22.40 -39.15 4.70
N ARG A 195 -22.64 -37.89 5.07
CA ARG A 195 -21.62 -37.03 5.68
C ARG A 195 -21.51 -37.26 7.17
N HIS A 196 -20.27 -37.41 7.61
CA HIS A 196 -19.92 -37.55 9.01
C HIS A 196 -19.30 -36.25 9.49
N TRP A 197 -19.86 -35.70 10.57
CA TRP A 197 -19.45 -34.44 11.14
C TRP A 197 -18.74 -34.65 12.47
N TYR A 198 -17.67 -33.90 12.66
CA TYR A 198 -16.83 -33.97 13.85
C TYR A 198 -16.59 -32.60 14.44
N TYR A 199 -16.39 -32.56 15.76
CA TYR A 199 -15.90 -31.40 16.49
C TYR A 199 -15.07 -31.86 17.68
N THR A 200 -14.38 -30.98 18.39
CA THR A 200 -13.75 -31.34 19.67
C THR A 200 -14.43 -30.59 20.81
N SER A 201 -14.90 -31.33 21.82
CA SER A 201 -15.42 -30.69 23.03
C SER A 201 -14.31 -30.01 23.81
N GLU A 202 -14.64 -28.93 24.52
CA GLU A 202 -13.70 -28.19 25.40
C GLU A 202 -12.36 -27.94 24.69
N GLN A 203 -12.42 -27.42 23.45
CA GLN A 203 -11.23 -27.11 22.66
C GLN A 203 -10.43 -26.02 23.38
N THR A 204 -9.22 -26.36 23.82
CA THR A 204 -8.31 -25.41 24.48
C THR A 204 -7.43 -24.73 23.44
N GLU A 205 -6.69 -23.70 23.84
CA GLU A 205 -5.66 -23.05 23.01
C GLU A 205 -4.55 -23.99 22.54
N GLU A 206 -4.35 -25.12 23.20
CA GLU A 206 -3.40 -26.16 22.78
C GLU A 206 -3.98 -27.09 21.72
N ASP A 207 -5.31 -27.14 21.56
CA ASP A 207 -5.99 -27.99 20.60
C ASP A 207 -6.11 -27.27 19.25
N VAL A 208 -5.14 -27.48 18.36
CA VAL A 208 -5.10 -26.84 17.04
C VAL A 208 -5.81 -27.72 16.01
N LEU A 209 -6.75 -27.15 15.27
CA LEU A 209 -7.43 -27.81 14.15
C LEU A 209 -6.72 -27.45 12.84
N LEU A 210 -6.15 -28.45 12.18
CA LEU A 210 -5.64 -28.36 10.82
C LEU A 210 -6.68 -28.92 9.87
N PHE A 211 -7.04 -28.20 8.80
CA PHE A 211 -7.96 -28.73 7.79
C PHE A 211 -7.68 -28.20 6.39
N LYS A 212 -7.86 -29.05 5.39
CA LYS A 212 -7.68 -28.73 3.97
C LYS A 212 -8.91 -28.02 3.45
N THR A 213 -8.68 -26.91 2.74
CA THR A 213 -9.72 -26.22 1.97
C THR A 213 -9.51 -26.41 0.47
N TYR A 214 -8.32 -26.84 0.04
CA TYR A 214 -8.02 -27.18 -1.35
C TYR A 214 -6.84 -28.17 -1.46
N ASP A 215 -6.87 -29.04 -2.48
CA ASP A 215 -5.79 -29.94 -2.87
C ASP A 215 -5.80 -30.11 -4.39
N SER A 216 -4.68 -29.79 -5.07
CA SER A 216 -4.60 -29.89 -6.52
C SER A 216 -4.52 -31.35 -7.02
N ASN A 217 -4.17 -32.30 -6.14
CA ASN A 217 -4.09 -33.70 -6.51
C ASN A 217 -5.49 -34.30 -6.71
N GLN A 218 -5.83 -34.61 -7.97
CA GLN A 218 -7.14 -35.17 -8.32
C GLN A 218 -7.38 -36.58 -7.75
N ALA A 219 -6.32 -37.31 -7.41
CA ALA A 219 -6.39 -38.63 -6.80
C ALA A 219 -6.35 -38.59 -5.26
N ALA A 220 -6.29 -37.41 -4.64
CA ALA A 220 -6.36 -37.30 -3.18
C ALA A 220 -7.71 -37.79 -2.65
N SER A 221 -7.67 -38.53 -1.53
CA SER A 221 -8.87 -39.06 -0.86
C SER A 221 -9.81 -37.97 -0.37
N SER A 222 -9.24 -36.89 0.15
CA SER A 222 -9.95 -35.68 0.55
C SER A 222 -9.29 -34.47 -0.13
N LYS A 223 -10.09 -33.65 -0.83
CA LYS A 223 -9.63 -32.44 -1.52
C LYS A 223 -9.92 -31.16 -0.74
N ALA A 224 -10.97 -31.19 0.07
CA ALA A 224 -11.39 -30.10 0.94
C ALA A 224 -12.33 -30.67 2.02
N CYS A 225 -12.48 -29.95 3.12
CA CYS A 225 -13.46 -30.24 4.15
C CYS A 225 -14.53 -29.15 4.19
N LEU A 226 -15.79 -29.57 4.33
CA LEU A 226 -16.87 -28.66 4.68
C LEU A 226 -16.77 -28.30 6.16
N ARG A 227 -16.99 -27.03 6.48
CA ARG A 227 -17.02 -26.53 7.84
C ARG A 227 -18.25 -25.67 8.11
N THR A 228 -18.59 -25.57 9.38
CA THR A 228 -19.52 -24.56 9.90
C THR A 228 -19.27 -24.34 11.38
N ALA A 229 -19.59 -23.13 11.88
CA ALA A 229 -19.70 -22.93 13.33
C ALA A 229 -21.14 -23.23 13.75
N PHE A 230 -21.30 -23.99 14.84
CA PHE A 230 -22.62 -24.39 15.33
C PHE A 230 -22.80 -24.08 16.82
N ILE A 231 -24.04 -24.08 17.26
CA ILE A 231 -24.41 -23.79 18.65
C ILE A 231 -24.64 -25.10 19.40
N ILE A 232 -23.98 -25.26 20.54
CA ILE A 232 -24.25 -26.36 21.47
C ILE A 232 -25.55 -26.04 22.23
N PRO A 233 -26.57 -26.93 22.23
CA PRO A 233 -27.89 -26.65 22.82
C PRO A 233 -27.95 -26.38 24.34
N ASP A 234 -26.92 -26.76 25.12
CA ASP A 234 -26.88 -26.56 26.57
C ASP A 234 -25.47 -26.10 27.05
N PRO A 235 -25.12 -24.81 26.90
CA PRO A 235 -23.84 -24.28 27.33
C PRO A 235 -23.85 -24.04 28.84
N SER A 236 -23.66 -25.09 29.64
CA SER A 236 -23.58 -25.01 31.10
C SER A 236 -22.35 -24.25 31.65
N GLY A 237 -21.54 -23.61 30.79
CA GLY A 237 -20.37 -22.82 31.15
C GLY A 237 -20.56 -21.32 30.89
N SER A 238 -20.50 -20.50 31.95
CA SER A 238 -20.78 -19.05 31.93
C SER A 238 -19.74 -18.16 31.23
N ASN A 239 -18.83 -18.72 30.43
CA ASN A 239 -17.80 -17.94 29.73
C ASN A 239 -17.94 -18.14 28.21
N SER A 240 -18.74 -17.27 27.60
CA SER A 240 -18.94 -17.17 26.14
C SER A 240 -17.74 -16.53 25.45
N CYS A 241 -16.56 -17.17 25.51
CA CYS A 241 -15.41 -16.74 24.75
C CYS A 241 -15.26 -17.61 23.49
N SER A 242 -15.40 -16.97 22.32
CA SER A 242 -15.06 -17.54 21.03
C SER A 242 -14.10 -16.56 20.36
N LYS A 243 -12.84 -16.57 20.82
CA LYS A 243 -11.75 -15.87 20.16
C LYS A 243 -10.86 -16.93 19.54
N ALA A 244 -10.60 -16.80 18.25
CA ALA A 244 -9.73 -17.70 17.54
C ALA A 244 -8.91 -16.97 16.48
N ILE A 245 -7.77 -17.55 16.15
CA ILE A 245 -6.97 -17.15 15.00
C ILE A 245 -7.03 -18.26 13.96
N GLU A 246 -7.19 -17.86 12.71
CA GLU A 246 -7.14 -18.73 11.55
C GLU A 246 -6.01 -18.28 10.63
N ILE A 247 -5.01 -19.14 10.45
CA ILE A 247 -3.87 -18.91 9.55
C ILE A 247 -4.06 -19.80 8.32
N GLN A 248 -4.13 -19.18 7.16
CA GLN A 248 -4.29 -19.88 5.89
C GLN A 248 -2.91 -19.98 5.22
N VAL A 249 -2.51 -21.21 4.88
CA VAL A 249 -1.20 -21.49 4.28
C VAL A 249 -1.30 -22.31 3.01
N LEU A 250 -0.50 -21.95 2.00
CA LEU A 250 -0.25 -22.78 0.84
C LEU A 250 0.95 -23.67 1.11
N VAL A 251 0.80 -24.96 0.84
CA VAL A 251 1.85 -25.97 0.95
C VAL A 251 2.12 -26.56 -0.42
N PHE A 252 3.38 -26.54 -0.85
CA PHE A 252 3.83 -27.13 -2.11
C PHE A 252 4.61 -28.42 -1.86
N THR A 253 4.34 -29.43 -2.69
CA THR A 253 5.04 -30.72 -2.67
C THR A 253 5.71 -31.00 -4.01
N HIS A 254 7.01 -31.27 -3.99
CA HIS A 254 7.78 -31.69 -5.15
C HIS A 254 7.54 -33.18 -5.46
N PRO A 255 7.45 -33.57 -6.74
CA PRO A 255 7.41 -34.98 -7.11
C PRO A 255 8.74 -35.67 -6.74
N ASN A 256 8.65 -36.81 -6.05
CA ASN A 256 9.82 -37.67 -5.79
C ASN A 256 10.18 -38.41 -7.09
N ASP A 257 11.26 -38.02 -7.75
CA ASP A 257 11.86 -38.79 -8.84
C ASP A 257 12.56 -40.04 -8.28
N GLU A 258 11.86 -41.17 -8.23
CA GLU A 258 12.50 -42.48 -8.08
C GLU A 258 12.50 -43.27 -9.40
N GLN A 259 13.70 -43.35 -9.98
CA GLN A 259 14.24 -44.44 -10.82
C GLN A 259 13.67 -44.66 -12.23
N THR A 260 14.24 -43.95 -13.22
CA THR A 260 14.88 -44.61 -14.38
C THR A 260 15.95 -43.69 -15.00
N THR A 261 17.08 -44.25 -15.47
CA THR A 261 18.19 -43.62 -16.23
C THR A 261 19.31 -42.84 -15.48
N HIS A 262 19.80 -43.37 -14.35
CA HIS A 262 21.20 -43.13 -13.93
C HIS A 262 22.13 -43.89 -14.91
N VAL A 263 22.99 -43.27 -15.73
CA VAL A 263 24.32 -42.78 -15.36
C VAL A 263 24.77 -41.60 -16.25
N HIS A 264 24.06 -41.29 -17.35
CA HIS A 264 24.43 -40.14 -18.21
C HIS A 264 23.84 -38.81 -17.76
N GLN A 265 22.66 -38.80 -17.13
CA GLN A 265 22.05 -37.56 -16.63
C GLN A 265 22.72 -37.01 -15.36
N VAL A 266 23.40 -37.83 -14.54
CA VAL A 266 24.00 -37.34 -13.27
C VAL A 266 25.10 -36.31 -13.51
N LYS A 267 25.95 -36.53 -14.52
CA LYS A 267 27.01 -35.55 -14.85
C LYS A 267 26.44 -34.26 -15.43
N GLU A 268 25.42 -34.38 -16.27
CA GLU A 268 24.76 -33.24 -16.91
C GLU A 268 23.94 -32.43 -15.89
N VAL A 269 23.27 -33.11 -14.96
CA VAL A 269 22.55 -32.50 -13.83
C VAL A 269 23.52 -31.89 -12.83
N GLU A 270 24.67 -32.49 -12.54
CA GLU A 270 25.70 -31.88 -11.68
C GLU A 270 26.33 -30.65 -12.32
N THR A 271 26.60 -30.67 -13.64
CA THR A 271 27.07 -29.48 -14.36
C THR A 271 26.00 -28.39 -14.37
N LEU A 272 24.74 -28.74 -14.66
CA LEU A 272 23.63 -27.78 -14.65
C LEU A 272 23.36 -27.25 -13.24
N ARG A 273 23.53 -28.04 -12.18
CA ARG A 273 23.37 -27.61 -10.78
C ARG A 273 24.49 -26.67 -10.36
N LYS A 274 25.72 -26.91 -10.84
CA LYS A 274 26.84 -26.01 -10.65
C LYS A 274 26.64 -24.69 -11.41
N GLU A 275 26.18 -24.78 -12.66
CA GLU A 275 25.83 -23.61 -13.48
C GLU A 275 24.67 -22.82 -12.89
N LEU A 276 23.64 -23.49 -12.38
CA LEU A 276 22.51 -22.87 -11.68
C LEU A 276 22.94 -22.23 -10.36
N GLY A 277 23.87 -22.85 -9.63
CA GLY A 277 24.49 -22.26 -8.44
C GLY A 277 25.29 -21.00 -8.75
N THR A 278 26.08 -21.01 -9.82
CA THR A 278 26.76 -19.80 -10.31
C THR A 278 25.78 -18.75 -10.78
N LEU A 279 24.74 -19.13 -11.54
CA LEU A 279 23.71 -18.19 -12.01
C LEU A 279 22.92 -17.60 -10.85
N SER A 280 22.60 -18.40 -9.82
CA SER A 280 21.90 -17.94 -8.62
C SER A 280 22.75 -16.96 -7.82
N ASN A 281 24.06 -17.20 -7.72
CA ASN A 281 24.99 -16.27 -7.10
C ASN A 281 25.15 -15.00 -7.94
N ASP A 282 25.20 -15.11 -9.26
CA ASP A 282 25.24 -13.96 -10.17
C ASP A 282 23.94 -13.16 -10.11
N VAL A 283 22.78 -13.81 -9.97
CA VAL A 283 21.48 -13.15 -9.77
C VAL A 283 21.42 -12.44 -8.42
N LEU A 284 21.91 -13.07 -7.34
CA LEU A 284 22.02 -12.41 -6.03
C LEU A 284 22.96 -11.20 -6.11
N HIS A 285 24.13 -11.38 -6.72
CA HIS A 285 25.11 -10.31 -6.90
C HIS A 285 24.54 -9.16 -7.75
N ASN A 286 23.82 -9.46 -8.82
CA ASN A 286 23.13 -8.46 -9.63
C ASN A 286 22.01 -7.77 -8.84
N GLN A 287 21.28 -8.46 -7.97
CA GLN A 287 20.30 -7.83 -7.08
C GLN A 287 20.96 -6.89 -6.07
N ASP A 288 22.11 -7.26 -5.51
CA ASP A 288 22.87 -6.41 -4.60
C ASP A 288 23.47 -5.19 -5.32
N VAL A 289 23.95 -5.36 -6.56
CA VAL A 289 24.38 -4.25 -7.43
C VAL A 289 23.21 -3.32 -7.74
N VAL A 290 22.03 -3.87 -8.08
CA VAL A 290 20.81 -3.07 -8.32
C VAL A 290 20.41 -2.30 -7.06
N ARG A 291 20.44 -2.92 -5.87
CA ARG A 291 20.19 -2.23 -4.60
C ARG A 291 21.21 -1.12 -4.35
N ALA A 292 22.49 -1.39 -4.52
CA ALA A 292 23.55 -0.40 -4.34
C ALA A 292 23.39 0.79 -5.31
N VAL A 293 22.99 0.55 -6.56
CA VAL A 293 22.70 1.61 -7.54
C VAL A 293 21.46 2.41 -7.15
N LEU A 294 20.41 1.77 -6.64
CA LEU A 294 19.21 2.46 -6.15
C LEU A 294 19.52 3.32 -4.92
N ASP A 295 20.29 2.79 -3.96
CA ASP A 295 20.72 3.52 -2.76
C ASP A 295 21.60 4.72 -3.13
N LEU A 296 22.52 4.55 -4.09
CA LEU A 296 23.34 5.64 -4.60
C LEU A 296 22.48 6.72 -5.27
N ARG A 297 21.50 6.34 -6.10
CA ARG A 297 20.56 7.30 -6.72
C ARG A 297 19.71 8.03 -5.70
N GLN A 298 19.23 7.33 -4.67
CA GLN A 298 18.46 7.93 -3.59
C GLN A 298 19.32 8.95 -2.82
N TRP A 299 20.57 8.61 -2.54
CA TRP A 299 21.52 9.51 -1.89
C TRP A 299 21.84 10.75 -2.74
N GLU A 300 22.08 10.58 -4.05
CA GLU A 300 22.32 11.71 -4.97
C GLU A 300 21.10 12.63 -5.06
N SER A 301 19.89 12.07 -5.10
CA SER A 301 18.64 12.83 -5.09
C SER A 301 18.46 13.64 -3.80
N LEU A 302 18.75 13.03 -2.64
CA LEU A 302 18.71 13.73 -1.35
C LEU A 302 19.72 14.88 -1.31
N LYS A 303 20.95 14.64 -1.77
CA LYS A 303 22.00 15.67 -1.81
C LYS A 303 21.65 16.82 -2.75
N ALA A 304 21.03 16.54 -3.89
CA ALA A 304 20.53 17.57 -4.80
C ALA A 304 19.39 18.38 -4.15
N ALA A 305 18.47 17.73 -3.43
CA ALA A 305 17.41 18.40 -2.70
C ALA A 305 17.95 19.34 -1.60
N GLU A 306 18.96 18.90 -0.84
CA GLU A 306 19.65 19.73 0.15
C GLU A 306 20.32 20.96 -0.50
N GLN A 307 21.01 20.78 -1.62
CA GLN A 307 21.61 21.90 -2.37
C GLN A 307 20.56 22.90 -2.85
N MET A 308 19.41 22.42 -3.34
CA MET A 308 18.30 23.30 -3.72
C MET A 308 17.74 24.07 -2.52
N HIS A 309 17.62 23.44 -1.36
CA HIS A 309 17.17 24.11 -0.14
C HIS A 309 18.13 25.21 0.30
N HIS A 310 19.44 24.97 0.23
CA HIS A 310 20.44 25.99 0.51
C HIS A 310 20.33 27.18 -0.45
N LEU A 311 20.25 26.92 -1.76
CA LEU A 311 20.10 27.98 -2.76
C LEU A 311 18.79 28.77 -2.59
N ALA A 312 17.69 28.11 -2.21
CA ALA A 312 16.43 28.77 -1.92
C ALA A 312 16.54 29.69 -0.69
N SER A 313 17.22 29.24 0.37
CA SER A 313 17.50 30.04 1.56
C SER A 313 18.36 31.26 1.24
N ASP A 314 19.44 31.09 0.45
CA ASP A 314 20.34 32.19 0.05
C ASP A 314 19.61 33.23 -0.82
N ARG A 315 18.71 32.76 -1.70
CA ARG A 315 17.83 33.62 -2.50
C ARG A 315 16.90 34.45 -1.61
N ASP A 316 16.24 33.80 -0.65
CA ASP A 316 15.29 34.47 0.23
C ASP A 316 16.00 35.46 1.16
N HIS A 317 17.21 35.16 1.60
CA HIS A 317 18.07 36.08 2.34
C HIS A 317 18.46 37.30 1.49
N SER A 318 18.96 37.08 0.27
CA SER A 318 19.31 38.16 -0.66
C SER A 318 18.10 39.05 -1.00
N ARG A 319 16.90 38.46 -1.09
CA ARG A 319 15.64 39.20 -1.25
C ARG A 319 15.36 40.12 -0.06
N ALA A 320 15.51 39.61 1.17
CA ALA A 320 15.29 40.39 2.38
C ALA A 320 16.29 41.56 2.51
N GLU A 321 17.57 41.33 2.18
CA GLU A 321 18.59 42.38 2.17
C GLU A 321 18.29 43.47 1.14
N SER A 322 17.94 43.08 -0.10
CA SER A 322 17.58 44.02 -1.16
C SER A 322 16.36 44.87 -0.78
N GLN A 323 15.34 44.27 -0.17
CA GLN A 323 14.17 45.00 0.35
C GLN A 323 14.54 45.97 1.48
N SER A 324 15.48 45.60 2.36
CA SER A 324 15.96 46.48 3.43
C SER A 324 16.73 47.68 2.88
N LEU A 325 17.68 47.44 1.96
CA LEU A 325 18.45 48.48 1.29
C LEU A 325 17.55 49.43 0.48
N SER A 326 16.53 48.89 -0.20
CA SER A 326 15.53 49.69 -0.92
C SER A 326 14.77 50.62 0.03
N LYS A 327 14.35 50.13 1.22
CA LYS A 327 13.71 50.98 2.24
C LYS A 327 14.64 52.08 2.76
N GLN A 328 15.92 51.76 2.99
CA GLN A 328 16.92 52.75 3.43
C GLN A 328 17.17 53.81 2.35
N LEU A 329 17.30 53.40 1.09
CA LEU A 329 17.44 54.32 -0.04
C LEU A 329 16.23 55.25 -0.14
N ASN A 330 15.01 54.71 -0.06
CA ASN A 330 13.81 55.54 -0.08
C ASN A 330 13.82 56.57 1.07
N TYR A 331 14.21 56.19 2.28
CA TYR A 331 14.32 57.11 3.42
C TYR A 331 15.35 58.23 3.18
N LEU A 332 16.52 57.89 2.64
CA LEU A 332 17.55 58.87 2.31
C LEU A 332 17.09 59.82 1.19
N GLU A 333 16.39 59.30 0.19
CA GLU A 333 15.82 60.09 -0.90
C GLU A 333 14.75 61.08 -0.38
N GLU A 334 13.84 60.63 0.49
CA GLU A 334 12.88 61.51 1.20
C GLU A 334 13.59 62.62 1.97
N TRP A 335 14.65 62.27 2.70
CA TRP A 335 15.37 63.20 3.57
C TRP A 335 16.14 64.26 2.77
N ILE A 336 16.83 63.87 1.70
CA ILE A 336 17.56 64.79 0.81
C ILE A 336 16.58 65.73 0.13
N MET A 337 15.45 65.22 -0.35
CA MET A 337 14.40 66.03 -0.94
C MET A 337 13.80 67.00 0.07
N GLY A 338 13.45 66.53 1.27
CA GLY A 338 12.93 67.37 2.35
C GLY A 338 13.90 68.49 2.76
N LEU A 339 15.20 68.20 2.85
CA LEU A 339 16.23 69.19 3.11
C LEU A 339 16.30 70.25 2.02
N TYR A 340 16.37 69.82 0.75
CA TYR A 340 16.40 70.74 -0.38
C TYR A 340 15.18 71.68 -0.36
N MET A 341 13.97 71.13 -0.18
CA MET A 341 12.75 71.93 -0.11
C MET A 341 12.74 72.92 1.06
N SER A 342 13.29 72.53 2.22
CA SER A 342 13.37 73.41 3.39
C SER A 342 14.38 74.56 3.20
N CYS A 343 15.51 74.30 2.54
CA CYS A 343 16.53 75.31 2.26
C CYS A 343 16.13 76.24 1.10
N SER A 344 15.39 75.74 0.11
CA SER A 344 14.86 76.57 -0.99
C SER A 344 13.77 77.57 -0.58
N LEU A 345 13.22 77.45 0.63
CA LEU A 345 12.24 78.39 1.20
C LEU A 345 12.89 79.60 1.90
N SER A 346 14.16 79.50 2.31
CA SER A 346 14.90 80.64 2.86
C SER A 346 15.41 81.53 1.74
N SER A 347 15.16 82.84 1.83
CA SER A 347 15.45 83.84 0.79
C SER A 347 16.94 84.12 0.53
N GLU A 348 17.86 83.41 1.19
CA GLU A 348 19.30 83.51 0.97
C GLU A 348 19.75 82.31 0.13
N GLU A 349 19.94 82.52 -1.18
CA GLU A 349 20.58 81.55 -2.06
C GLU A 349 22.03 81.36 -1.60
N THR A 350 22.26 80.25 -0.92
CA THR A 350 23.58 79.82 -0.44
C THR A 350 24.16 78.81 -1.42
N ASP A 351 25.48 78.84 -1.64
CA ASP A 351 26.22 77.87 -2.48
C ASP A 351 25.84 76.40 -2.19
N THR A 352 25.41 76.12 -0.96
CA THR A 352 24.95 74.81 -0.50
C THR A 352 23.67 74.33 -1.19
N VAL A 353 22.74 75.22 -1.56
CA VAL A 353 21.49 74.86 -2.26
C VAL A 353 21.78 74.49 -3.71
N GLU A 354 22.68 75.24 -4.38
CA GLU A 354 23.14 74.95 -5.74
C GLU A 354 23.86 73.59 -5.81
N GLN A 355 24.69 73.29 -4.81
CA GLN A 355 25.38 71.99 -4.68
C GLN A 355 24.40 70.83 -4.46
N LEU A 356 23.39 71.00 -3.59
CA LEU A 356 22.33 70.00 -3.38
C LEU A 356 21.50 69.79 -4.66
N ARG A 357 21.17 70.86 -5.37
CA ARG A 357 20.46 70.80 -6.66
C ARG A 357 21.26 70.03 -7.70
N HIS A 358 22.55 70.33 -7.82
CA HIS A 358 23.44 69.60 -8.73
C HIS A 358 23.52 68.11 -8.35
N PHE A 359 23.61 67.79 -7.06
CA PHE A 359 23.62 66.40 -6.58
C PHE A 359 22.34 65.63 -6.93
N ILE A 360 21.17 66.22 -6.68
CA ILE A 360 19.85 65.68 -7.02
C ILE A 360 19.74 65.45 -8.53
N CYS A 361 20.11 66.45 -9.33
CA CYS A 361 20.10 66.36 -10.79
C CYS A 361 21.12 65.34 -11.31
N SER A 362 22.26 65.14 -10.65
CA SER A 362 23.27 64.16 -11.09
C SER A 362 22.87 62.71 -10.84
N THR A 363 21.94 62.46 -9.92
CA THR A 363 21.50 61.10 -9.54
C THR A 363 20.17 60.75 -10.24
N PRO A 364 20.10 59.70 -11.09
CA PRO A 364 18.92 59.43 -11.91
C PRO A 364 17.60 59.24 -11.14
N ARG A 365 17.60 58.47 -10.04
CA ARG A 365 16.40 58.23 -9.20
C ARG A 365 15.90 59.52 -8.55
N LEU A 366 16.83 60.31 -7.99
CA LEU A 366 16.52 61.61 -7.40
C LEU A 366 16.06 62.62 -8.46
N ARG A 367 16.66 62.63 -9.65
CA ARG A 367 16.26 63.52 -10.76
C ARG A 367 14.84 63.23 -11.23
N GLU A 368 14.50 61.96 -11.42
CA GLU A 368 13.16 61.56 -11.87
C GLU A 368 12.11 62.01 -10.84
N ARG A 369 12.37 61.74 -9.57
CA ARG A 369 11.53 62.15 -8.45
C ARG A 369 11.45 63.69 -8.30
N PHE A 370 12.59 64.37 -8.40
CA PHE A 370 12.70 65.83 -8.38
C PHE A 370 11.91 66.48 -9.50
N SER A 371 11.92 65.93 -10.71
CA SER A 371 11.16 66.48 -11.83
C SER A 371 9.64 66.43 -11.61
N GLN A 372 9.17 65.41 -10.89
CA GLN A 372 7.76 65.26 -10.49
C GLN A 372 7.42 66.22 -9.35
N ASP A 373 8.28 66.31 -8.33
CA ASP A 373 8.10 67.18 -7.18
C ASP A 373 8.25 68.68 -7.53
N GLU A 374 9.15 69.06 -8.44
CA GLU A 374 9.40 70.44 -8.89
C GLU A 374 8.22 70.98 -9.72
N GLN A 375 7.63 70.17 -10.61
CA GLN A 375 6.41 70.56 -11.32
C GLN A 375 5.22 70.72 -10.36
N ALA A 376 5.06 69.80 -9.40
CA ALA A 376 4.03 69.91 -8.37
C ALA A 376 4.23 71.17 -7.50
N TYR A 377 5.48 71.48 -7.16
CA TYR A 377 5.84 72.62 -6.33
C TYR A 377 5.75 73.97 -7.06
N GLN A 378 6.16 74.05 -8.33
CA GLN A 378 5.95 75.24 -9.17
C GLN A 378 4.46 75.50 -9.39
N SER A 379 3.65 74.45 -9.59
CA SER A 379 2.19 74.55 -9.67
C SER A 379 1.59 75.04 -8.35
N MET A 380 2.10 74.55 -7.21
CA MET A 380 1.71 74.99 -5.86
C MET A 380 2.11 76.44 -5.56
N ARG A 381 3.31 76.87 -5.96
CA ARG A 381 3.77 78.25 -5.79
C ARG A 381 2.97 79.24 -6.65
N GLN A 382 2.52 78.79 -7.82
CA GLN A 382 1.62 79.56 -8.69
C GLN A 382 0.18 79.59 -8.15
N SER A 383 -0.31 78.51 -7.52
CA SER A 383 -1.62 78.50 -6.84
C SER A 383 -1.64 79.37 -5.57
N MET A 384 -0.52 79.44 -4.84
CA MET A 384 -0.37 80.24 -3.60
C MET A 384 -0.59 81.72 -3.84
N ASN A 385 -0.35 82.18 -5.07
CA ASN A 385 -0.57 83.56 -5.48
C ASN A 385 -2.01 83.85 -5.93
N LEU A 386 -2.88 82.83 -6.11
CA LEU A 386 -4.19 82.96 -6.75
C LEU A 386 -5.38 82.56 -5.88
N PHE A 387 -5.24 81.60 -4.96
CA PHE A 387 -6.32 81.17 -4.06
C PHE A 387 -5.76 80.99 -2.65
N GLY A 388 -6.39 81.58 -1.63
CA GLY A 388 -5.90 81.53 -0.25
C GLY A 388 -5.74 80.11 0.31
N ALA A 389 -4.95 80.00 1.39
CA ALA A 389 -4.34 78.77 1.92
C ALA A 389 -5.24 77.53 2.10
N ASP A 390 -6.55 77.68 2.33
CA ASP A 390 -7.47 76.56 2.60
C ASP A 390 -7.88 75.79 1.34
N ALA A 391 -8.04 76.47 0.20
CA ALA A 391 -8.35 75.81 -1.08
C ALA A 391 -7.12 75.03 -1.60
N GLU A 392 -5.92 75.51 -1.26
CA GLU A 392 -4.65 74.89 -1.61
C GLU A 392 -4.40 73.59 -0.86
N LEU A 393 -4.64 73.58 0.46
CA LEU A 393 -4.53 72.35 1.26
C LEU A 393 -5.40 71.22 0.70
N MET A 394 -6.59 71.54 0.18
CA MET A 394 -7.49 70.55 -0.37
C MET A 394 -7.01 70.01 -1.73
N LEU A 395 -6.59 70.88 -2.64
CA LEU A 395 -6.07 70.49 -3.96
C LEU A 395 -4.75 69.73 -3.86
N LEU A 396 -3.84 70.17 -2.98
CA LEU A 396 -2.56 69.50 -2.73
C LEU A 396 -2.77 68.13 -2.12
N ARG A 397 -3.70 67.99 -1.17
CA ARG A 397 -4.03 66.70 -0.59
C ARG A 397 -4.60 65.75 -1.63
N GLN A 398 -5.45 66.24 -2.53
CA GLN A 398 -6.01 65.45 -3.63
C GLN A 398 -4.92 65.02 -4.63
N GLN A 399 -4.00 65.91 -4.96
CA GLN A 399 -2.89 65.62 -5.89
C GLN A 399 -1.86 64.67 -5.26
N LEU A 400 -1.59 64.80 -3.96
CA LEU A 400 -0.76 63.88 -3.18
C LEU A 400 -1.38 62.47 -3.18
N TYR A 401 -2.69 62.35 -2.93
CA TYR A 401 -3.36 61.04 -2.98
C TYR A 401 -3.34 60.42 -4.38
N ALA A 402 -3.47 61.22 -5.43
CA ALA A 402 -3.36 60.73 -6.81
C ALA A 402 -1.95 60.23 -7.13
N GLN A 403 -0.92 60.96 -6.69
CA GLN A 403 0.48 60.55 -6.86
C GLN A 403 0.82 59.29 -6.05
N CYS A 404 0.39 59.19 -4.78
CA CYS A 404 0.59 57.99 -3.98
C CYS A 404 -0.02 56.74 -4.63
N ARG A 405 -1.20 56.87 -5.26
CA ARG A 405 -1.81 55.76 -5.98
C ARG A 405 -1.04 55.34 -7.21
N GLU A 406 -0.48 56.29 -7.96
CA GLU A 406 0.28 55.97 -9.16
C GLU A 406 1.65 55.36 -8.81
N THR A 407 2.28 55.81 -7.73
CA THR A 407 3.54 55.20 -7.24
C THR A 407 3.32 53.78 -6.72
N GLU A 408 2.22 53.53 -5.98
CA GLU A 408 1.82 52.17 -5.59
C GLU A 408 1.58 51.27 -6.81
N ARG A 409 0.93 51.79 -7.85
CA ARG A 409 0.67 51.06 -9.10
C ARG A 409 1.96 50.72 -9.85
N LEU A 410 2.90 51.66 -9.94
CA LEU A 410 4.20 51.45 -10.59
C LEU A 410 5.08 50.49 -9.80
N ALA A 411 5.10 50.59 -8.47
CA ALA A 411 5.81 49.64 -7.60
C ALA A 411 5.30 48.21 -7.80
N ALA A 412 3.98 48.01 -7.79
CA ALA A 412 3.38 46.70 -8.03
C ALA A 412 3.72 46.14 -9.42
N ASN A 413 3.79 46.99 -10.44
CA ASN A 413 4.16 46.57 -11.80
C ASN A 413 5.63 46.18 -11.91
N ILE A 414 6.53 46.92 -11.24
CA ILE A 414 7.96 46.59 -11.19
C ILE A 414 8.16 45.27 -10.43
N ASP A 415 7.51 45.09 -9.27
CA ASP A 415 7.58 43.85 -8.49
C ASP A 415 7.12 42.65 -9.32
N ALA A 416 5.98 42.76 -10.01
CA ALA A 416 5.47 41.70 -10.87
C ALA A 416 6.41 41.39 -12.05
N LYS A 417 7.06 42.40 -12.63
CA LYS A 417 7.97 42.22 -13.77
C LYS A 417 9.31 41.61 -13.34
N VAL A 418 9.78 41.96 -12.14
CA VAL A 418 10.97 41.37 -11.51
C VAL A 418 10.70 39.92 -11.11
N GLU A 419 9.54 39.64 -10.51
CA GLU A 419 9.09 38.28 -10.19
C GLU A 419 9.02 37.40 -11.44
N SER A 420 8.36 37.86 -12.50
CA SER A 420 8.29 37.14 -13.78
C SER A 420 9.67 36.86 -14.38
N LYS A 421 10.60 37.82 -14.34
CA LYS A 421 11.96 37.64 -14.87
C LYS A 421 12.80 36.66 -14.03
N MET A 422 12.62 36.65 -12.72
CA MET A 422 13.31 35.71 -11.83
C MET A 422 12.75 34.30 -11.95
N ASP A 423 11.43 34.16 -12.09
CA ASP A 423 10.77 32.87 -12.34
C ASP A 423 11.20 32.28 -13.69
N GLU A 424 11.28 33.10 -14.74
CA GLU A 424 11.86 32.70 -16.04
C GLU A 424 13.30 32.17 -15.88
N GLY A 425 14.14 32.89 -15.13
CA GLY A 425 15.53 32.49 -14.89
C GLY A 425 15.64 31.20 -14.08
N PHE A 426 14.83 31.05 -13.04
CA PHE A 426 14.77 29.85 -12.22
C PHE A 426 14.27 28.66 -13.02
N GLN A 427 13.21 28.83 -13.80
CA GLN A 427 12.63 27.74 -14.60
C GLN A 427 13.59 27.31 -15.72
N ALA A 428 14.35 28.23 -16.31
CA ALA A 428 15.43 27.90 -17.26
C ALA A 428 16.57 27.11 -16.58
N ALA A 429 16.97 27.48 -15.36
CA ALA A 429 17.98 26.74 -14.60
C ALA A 429 17.49 25.33 -14.23
N VAL A 430 16.24 25.20 -13.77
CA VAL A 430 15.61 23.90 -13.47
C VAL A 430 15.51 23.03 -14.73
N GLN A 431 15.07 23.59 -15.86
CA GLN A 431 15.03 22.84 -17.12
C GLN A 431 16.42 22.37 -17.57
N THR A 432 17.45 23.19 -17.36
CA THR A 432 18.84 22.82 -17.68
C THR A 432 19.33 21.68 -16.78
N ALA A 433 19.06 21.76 -15.48
CA ALA A 433 19.39 20.69 -14.54
C ALA A 433 18.64 19.39 -14.85
N VAL A 434 17.34 19.46 -15.11
CA VAL A 434 16.52 18.30 -15.51
C VAL A 434 17.04 17.67 -16.81
N LYS A 435 17.46 18.49 -17.77
CA LYS A 435 18.04 17.99 -19.03
C LYS A 435 19.37 17.28 -18.79
N GLN A 436 20.23 17.81 -17.91
CA GLN A 436 21.49 17.15 -17.54
C GLN A 436 21.24 15.82 -16.83
N GLU A 437 20.31 15.75 -15.87
CA GLU A 437 19.96 14.49 -15.20
C GLU A 437 19.38 13.45 -16.17
N ARG A 438 18.46 13.86 -17.05
CA ARG A 438 17.93 12.97 -18.10
C ARG A 438 19.03 12.45 -19.03
N SER A 439 20.02 13.28 -19.35
CA SER A 439 21.14 12.86 -20.20
C SER A 439 22.06 11.82 -19.55
N LYS A 440 22.15 11.79 -18.21
CA LYS A 440 22.88 10.74 -17.48
C LYS A 440 22.17 9.39 -17.59
N ASP A 441 20.83 9.41 -17.57
CA ASP A 441 20.00 8.20 -17.71
C ASP A 441 19.89 7.72 -19.16
N GLU A 442 20.08 8.61 -20.13
CA GLU A 442 20.01 8.31 -21.57
C GLU A 442 20.95 7.15 -21.95
N PHE A 443 22.19 7.15 -21.43
CA PHE A 443 23.17 6.10 -21.70
C PHE A 443 22.71 4.74 -21.17
N VAL A 444 22.22 4.68 -19.92
CA VAL A 444 21.71 3.45 -19.29
C VAL A 444 20.49 2.91 -20.04
N ILE A 445 19.58 3.79 -20.44
CA ILE A 445 18.39 3.42 -21.22
C ILE A 445 18.78 2.91 -22.60
N GLN A 446 19.78 3.52 -23.25
CA GLN A 446 20.27 3.10 -24.56
C GLN A 446 20.91 1.71 -24.49
N ASP A 447 21.77 1.45 -23.50
CA ASP A 447 22.40 0.15 -23.30
C ASP A 447 21.35 -0.94 -23.00
N LEU A 448 20.37 -0.67 -22.14
CA LEU A 448 19.27 -1.60 -21.86
C LEU A 448 18.41 -1.91 -23.08
N ARG A 449 18.19 -0.93 -23.96
CA ARG A 449 17.47 -1.13 -25.23
C ARG A 449 18.27 -1.99 -26.19
N GLN A 450 19.58 -1.75 -26.29
CA GLN A 450 20.47 -2.52 -27.14
C GLN A 450 20.54 -3.98 -26.67
N GLU A 451 20.64 -4.21 -25.36
CA GLU A 451 20.64 -5.58 -24.81
C GLU A 451 19.28 -6.27 -24.99
N ASN A 452 18.16 -5.56 -24.80
CA ASN A 452 16.84 -6.11 -25.12
C ASN A 452 16.70 -6.51 -26.59
N GLN A 453 17.25 -5.70 -27.51
CA GLN A 453 17.23 -6.00 -28.93
C GLN A 453 18.08 -7.24 -29.25
N ARG A 454 19.28 -7.34 -28.66
CA ARG A 454 20.15 -8.52 -28.77
C ARG A 454 19.47 -9.79 -28.27
N LEU A 455 18.83 -9.74 -27.09
CA LEU A 455 18.11 -10.87 -26.51
C LEU A 455 16.91 -11.29 -27.38
N ARG A 456 16.15 -10.33 -27.93
CA ARG A 456 15.06 -10.63 -28.87
C ARG A 456 15.53 -11.30 -30.15
N GLN A 457 16.68 -10.87 -30.67
CA GLN A 457 17.26 -11.47 -31.86
C GLN A 457 17.74 -12.90 -31.58
N ALA A 458 18.41 -13.14 -30.46
CA ALA A 458 18.81 -14.48 -30.04
C ALA A 458 17.60 -15.41 -29.84
N LEU A 459 16.50 -14.90 -29.27
CA LEU A 459 15.27 -15.66 -29.06
C LEU A 459 14.56 -15.99 -30.38
N ALA A 460 14.60 -15.09 -31.37
CA ALA A 460 14.11 -15.33 -32.72
C ALA A 460 14.97 -16.35 -33.48
N GLU A 461 16.30 -16.31 -33.32
CA GLU A 461 17.23 -17.28 -33.91
C GLU A 461 17.04 -18.68 -33.30
N MET A 462 16.84 -18.78 -31.99
CA MET A 462 16.50 -20.06 -31.32
C MET A 462 15.16 -20.63 -31.82
N SER A 463 14.13 -19.80 -31.94
CA SER A 463 12.83 -20.22 -32.47
C SER A 463 12.90 -20.67 -33.94
N ALA A 464 13.81 -20.09 -34.74
CA ALA A 464 14.05 -20.49 -36.13
C ALA A 464 14.86 -21.80 -36.24
N LEU A 465 15.63 -22.15 -35.21
CA LEU A 465 16.41 -23.39 -35.14
C LEU A 465 15.62 -24.59 -34.59
N GLY A 466 14.35 -24.39 -34.20
CA GLY A 466 13.47 -25.48 -33.76
C GLY A 466 13.84 -26.08 -32.39
N LEU A 467 14.47 -25.27 -31.51
CA LEU A 467 14.69 -25.58 -30.10
C LEU A 467 13.60 -24.97 -29.22
#